data_AF-A0A6P0TQW0-F1
#
_entry.id   AF-A0A6P0TQW0-F1
#
_cell.length_a   1.000
_cell.length_b   1.000
_cell.length_c   1.000
_cell.angle_alpha   90.00
_cell.angle_beta   90.00
_cell.angle_gamma   90.00
#
_symmetry.space_group_name_H-M   'P 1'
#
loop_
_entity.id
_entity.type
_entity.pdbx_description
1 polymer ?
#
loop_
_entity_poly.entity_id
_entity_poly.type
_entity_poly.pdbx_seq_one_letter_code
_entity_poly.pdbx_strand_id
1 'polypeptide(L)' 'MRFRWLINRKNQQVEIYRSGKDVEILDSPEILSGENVLPEFILDMTIIW' A
#
# COMPACT_ATOMS: atom_id res chain seq x y z
N MET A 1 -11.89 -8.54 -6.62
CA MET A 1 -11.05 -7.33 -6.75
C MET A 1 -9.60 -7.75 -6.51
N ARG A 2 -8.65 -7.31 -7.33
CA ARG A 2 -7.22 -7.55 -7.09
C ARG A 2 -6.62 -6.26 -6.53
N PHE A 3 -6.02 -6.36 -5.35
CA PHE A 3 -5.27 -5.29 -4.72
C PHE A 3 -3.79 -5.63 -4.87
N ARG A 4 -3.00 -4.70 -5.38
CA ARG A 4 -1.56 -4.86 -5.53
C ARG A 4 -0.86 -3.63 -5.00
N TRP A 5 0.24 -3.86 -4.30
CA TRP A 5 1.12 -2.81 -3.81
C TRP A 5 2.46 -2.88 -4.52
N LEU A 6 3.00 -1.72 -4.85
CA LEU A 6 4.40 -1.56 -5.21
C LEU A 6 5.05 -0.68 -4.14
N ILE A 7 6.02 -1.24 -3.42
CA ILE A 7 6.75 -0.52 -2.37
C ILE A 7 8.03 0.05 -2.98
N ASN A 8 8.07 1.36 -3.16
CA ASN A 8 9.25 2.10 -3.59
C ASN A 8 10.04 2.59 -2.37
N ARG A 9 10.93 1.75 -1.85
CA ARG A 9 11.75 2.05 -0.66
C ARG A 9 12.62 3.30 -0.80
N LYS A 10 13.15 3.57 -2.00
CA LYS A 10 14.09 4.67 -2.24
C LYS A 10 13.42 6.03 -1.99
N ASN A 11 12.17 6.17 -2.41
CA ASN A 11 11.37 7.38 -2.22
C ASN A 11 10.44 7.27 -1.01
N GLN A 12 10.51 6.16 -0.26
CA GLN A 12 9.56 5.80 0.80
C GLN A 12 8.10 5.89 0.35
N GLN A 13 7.79 5.44 -0.86
CA GLN A 13 6.45 5.53 -1.43
C GLN A 13 5.79 4.16 -1.54
N VAL A 14 4.47 4.12 -1.45
CA VAL A 14 3.67 2.94 -1.75
C VAL A 14 2.65 3.29 -2.81
N GLU A 15 2.67 2.55 -3.92
CA GLU A 15 1.69 2.68 -4.98
C GLU A 15 0.66 1.56 -4.87
N ILE A 16 -0.61 1.93 -4.87
CA ILE A 16 -1.75 1.03 -4.70
C ILE A 16 -2.51 0.94 -6.01
N TYR A 17 -2.55 -0.28 -6.56
CA TYR A 17 -3.21 -0.58 -7.82
C TYR A 17 -4.53 -1.31 -7.59
N ARG A 18 -5.63 -0.69 -8.05
CA ARG A 18 -6.98 -1.24 -7.99
C ARG A 18 -7.55 -1.39 -9.40
N SER A 19 -8.34 -2.43 -9.64
CA SER A 19 -8.97 -2.64 -10.94
C SER A 19 -9.96 -1.51 -11.25
N GLY A 20 -9.78 -0.80 -12.37
CA GLY A 20 -10.69 0.25 -12.83
C GLY A 20 -10.59 1.58 -12.08
N LYS A 21 -9.50 1.81 -11.33
CA LYS A 21 -9.18 3.10 -10.71
C LYS A 21 -7.74 3.48 -11.06
N ASP A 22 -7.46 4.77 -10.98
CA ASP A 22 -6.09 5.29 -11.10
C ASP A 22 -5.22 4.79 -9.94
N VAL A 23 -3.90 4.87 -10.15
CA VAL A 23 -2.94 4.50 -9.11
C VAL A 23 -3.01 5.50 -7.97
N GLU A 24 -3.08 4.99 -6.75
CA GLU A 24 -3.05 5.80 -5.53
C GLU A 24 -1.62 5.72 -4.97
N ILE A 25 -1.01 6.87 -4.70
CA ILE A 25 0.36 6.95 -4.18
C ILE A 25 0.29 7.48 -2.76
N LEU A 26 0.87 6.72 -1.83
CA LEU A 26 1.07 7.13 -0.45
C LEU A 26 2.54 7.48 -0.24
N ASP A 27 2.79 8.69 0.27
CA ASP A 27 4.13 9.17 0.62
C ASP A 27 4.44 8.85 2.08
N SER A 28 5.53 8.11 2.30
CA SER A 28 6.05 7.65 3.60
C SER A 28 4.97 7.11 4.56
N PRO A 29 4.06 6.21 4.13
CA PRO A 29 3.07 5.66 5.04
C PRO A 29 3.77 4.87 6.15
N GLU A 30 3.33 5.04 7.39
CA GLU A 30 3.78 4.22 8.52
C GLU A 30 3.07 2.87 8.55
N ILE A 31 1.83 2.82 8.04
CA ILE A 31 0.95 1.66 8.10
C ILE A 31 0.21 1.50 6.78
N LEU A 32 0.08 0.27 6.29
CA LEU A 32 -0.81 -0.09 5.19
C LEU A 32 -1.93 -1.02 5.67
N SER A 33 -3.16 -0.73 5.26
CA SER A 33 -4.32 -1.59 5.50
C SER A 33 -4.70 -2.38 4.25
N GLY A 34 -5.06 -3.66 4.43
CA GLY A 34 -5.60 -4.52 3.37
C GLY A 34 -7.04 -4.21 2.96
N GLU A 35 -7.66 -3.19 3.57
CA GLU A 35 -9.04 -2.75 3.37
C GLU A 35 -10.06 -3.92 3.29
N ASN A 36 -11.00 -3.85 2.36
CA ASN A 36 -12.07 -4.84 2.16
C ASN A 36 -11.57 -6.17 1.55
N VAL A 37 -10.32 -6.23 1.07
CA VAL A 37 -9.76 -7.44 0.46
C VAL A 37 -9.14 -8.33 1.52
N LEU A 38 -8.50 -7.71 2.52
CA LEU A 38 -7.94 -8.37 3.70
C LEU A 38 -8.34 -7.54 4.93
N PRO A 39 -9.57 -7.72 5.44
CA PRO A 39 -9.99 -7.04 6.67
C PRO A 39 -9.07 -7.44 7.82
N GLU A 40 -8.77 -6.48 8.70
CA GLU A 40 -7.83 -6.60 9.82
C GLU A 40 -6.36 -6.81 9.45
N PHE A 41 -5.99 -6.80 8.16
CA PHE A 41 -4.59 -6.81 7.78
C PHE A 41 -3.97 -5.42 7.93
N ILE A 42 -2.94 -5.34 8.76
CA ILE A 42 -2.13 -4.16 9.03
C ILE A 42 -0.67 -4.53 8.77
N LEU A 43 -0.03 -3.85 7.82
CA LEU A 43 1.40 -3.94 7.59
C LEU A 43 2.07 -2.67 8.11
N ASP A 44 2.92 -2.84 9.11
CA ASP A 44 3.81 -1.79 9.59
C ASP A 44 4.93 -1.58 8.55
N MET A 45 5.05 -0.37 8.03
CA MET A 45 6.04 -0.01 7.01
C MET A 45 7.35 0.49 7.63
N THR A 46 7.36 0.82 8.92
CA THR A 46 8.58 1.27 9.62
C THR A 46 9.68 0.21 9.63
N ILE A 47 9.31 -1.07 9.54
CA ILE A 47 10.24 -2.20 9.41
C ILE A 47 10.80 -2.35 7.99
N ILE A 48 10.15 -1.75 6.99
CA ILE A 48 10.48 -1.90 5.57
C ILE A 48 11.35 -0.75 5.08
N TRP A 49 11.18 0.46 5.61
CA TRP A 49 11.99 1.62 5.21
C TRP A 49 13.49 1.36 5.38
#